data_AF-A0A8D8GBI7-F1
#
_entry.id   AF-A0A8D8GBI7-F1
#
_cell.length_a   1.000
_cell.length_b   1.000
_cell.length_c   1.000
_cell.angle_alpha   90.00
_cell.angle_beta   90.00
_cell.angle_gamma   90.00
#
_symmetry.space_group_name_H-M   'P 1'
#
loop_
_entity.id
_entity.type
_entity.pdbx_description
1 polymer ?
#
loop_
_entity_poly.entity_id
_entity_poly.type
_entity_poly.pdbx_seq_one_letter_code
_entity_poly.pdbx_strand_id
1 'polypeptide(L)'
;MRGRRIPIALPNTGALSRRRHTLYIRSAIIIFILFAFLQFHVINYDSSDSGPADTTNYSTAAILHMVPPVFHKYLTSKTRNATHGQNGTHVGPNEGSQRSANISEILRMIHRYNELQSVLNEDIFGPLQNDSVIIVVQVHKRITYLRHLIVSLAQAKDISRTLLVFSHDHFDDDINDLVQSIDFCKVMQIFYPFSIQTHPSEFPGADPGDCPRDIKKEQALLRKCNNALHPDLYGHYREAKFTQTKHHWWWKANRVFDQLEVTKYHTGLVVFLEEDHYVAEDFLYILELMQQKSNELCQKCNILSLGTYLKTFNYYTYNKKVEVTPWVSSKHNMGMA
;
A
#
# COMPACT_ATOMS: atom_id res chain seq x y z
N MET A 1 38.12 53.46 78.17
CA MET A 1 36.85 53.71 77.45
C MET A 1 36.52 52.49 76.61
N ARG A 2 35.31 51.93 76.77
CA ARG A 2 34.82 50.77 76.02
C ARG A 2 34.54 51.18 74.57
N GLY A 3 35.11 50.46 73.60
CA GLY A 3 34.71 50.51 72.19
C GLY A 3 34.48 49.11 71.67
N ARG A 4 33.23 48.64 71.69
CA ARG A 4 32.81 47.40 71.02
C ARG A 4 32.88 47.62 69.50
N ARG A 5 33.66 46.81 68.78
CA ARG A 5 33.55 46.66 67.32
C ARG A 5 32.68 45.45 67.04
N ILE A 6 31.55 45.67 66.39
CA ILE A 6 30.68 44.62 65.81
C ILE A 6 31.13 44.44 64.35
N PRO A 7 31.54 43.24 63.91
CA PRO A 7 31.76 42.98 62.50
C PRO A 7 30.41 42.70 61.81
N ILE A 8 30.01 43.57 60.88
CA ILE A 8 28.92 43.31 59.93
C ILE A 8 29.48 42.41 58.83
N ALA A 9 29.02 41.17 58.74
CA ALA A 9 29.31 40.29 57.63
C ALA A 9 28.41 40.66 56.43
N LEU A 10 29.03 41.15 55.35
CA LEU A 10 28.36 41.28 54.05
C LEU A 10 28.15 39.86 53.46
N PRO A 11 26.92 39.50 53.05
CA PRO A 11 26.64 38.16 52.53
C PRO A 11 27.29 37.93 51.17
N ASN A 12 28.03 36.83 51.08
CA ASN A 12 28.67 36.25 49.89
C ASN A 12 27.69 36.13 48.69
N THR A 13 27.71 37.07 47.75
CA THR A 13 26.94 36.99 46.50
C THR A 13 27.71 36.40 45.32
N GLY A 14 28.99 36.04 45.47
CA GLY A 14 29.83 35.58 44.35
C GLY A 14 29.86 34.06 44.08
N ALA A 15 29.70 33.22 45.10
CA ALA A 15 29.99 31.79 44.99
C ALA A 15 28.81 30.93 44.46
N LEU A 16 27.57 31.31 44.77
CA LEU A 16 26.37 30.53 44.39
C LEU A 16 25.96 30.71 42.92
N SER A 17 26.15 31.90 42.35
CA SER A 17 25.81 32.20 40.94
C SER A 17 26.72 31.44 39.96
N ARG A 18 28.03 31.43 40.23
CA ARG A 18 29.03 30.72 39.39
C ARG A 18 28.83 29.20 39.39
N ARG A 19 28.39 28.62 40.52
CA ARG A 19 28.12 27.18 40.66
C ARG A 19 26.86 26.74 39.92
N ARG A 20 25.80 27.57 39.92
CA ARG A 20 24.57 27.32 39.13
C ARG A 20 24.83 27.39 37.63
N HIS A 21 25.57 28.38 37.16
CA HIS A 21 25.88 28.52 35.73
C HIS A 21 26.72 27.34 35.19
N THR A 22 27.63 26.81 36.02
CA THR A 22 28.44 25.62 35.66
C THR A 22 27.58 24.35 35.58
N LEU A 23 26.56 24.21 36.45
CA LEU A 23 25.61 23.09 36.41
C LEU A 23 24.72 23.16 35.17
N TYR A 24 24.18 24.33 34.82
CA TYR A 24 23.36 24.49 33.60
C TYR A 24 24.15 24.21 32.32
N ILE A 25 25.40 24.67 32.24
CA ILE A 25 26.28 24.37 31.08
C ILE A 25 26.56 22.87 30.99
N ARG A 26 26.85 22.20 32.11
CA ARG A 26 27.09 20.74 32.11
C ARG A 26 25.84 19.96 31.71
N SER A 27 24.66 20.34 32.19
CA SER A 27 23.39 19.72 31.79
C SER A 27 23.09 19.94 30.30
N ALA A 28 23.35 21.15 29.78
CA ALA A 28 23.16 21.44 28.36
C ALA A 28 24.09 20.61 27.46
N ILE A 29 25.34 20.42 27.87
CA ILE A 29 26.31 19.57 27.14
C ILE A 29 25.85 18.10 27.14
N ILE A 30 25.36 17.59 28.27
CA ILE A 30 24.86 16.20 28.36
C ILE A 30 23.63 16.01 27.45
N ILE A 31 22.69 16.96 27.45
CA ILE A 31 21.51 16.92 26.59
C ILE A 31 21.93 16.98 25.10
N PHE A 32 22.90 17.82 24.75
CA PHE A 32 23.42 17.91 23.39
C PHE A 32 24.11 16.61 22.94
N ILE A 33 24.89 15.98 23.81
CA ILE A 33 25.53 14.68 23.52
C ILE A 33 24.48 13.59 23.35
N LEU A 34 23.45 13.53 24.21
CA LEU A 34 22.34 12.59 24.06
C LEU A 34 21.59 12.82 22.74
N PHE A 35 21.32 14.07 22.38
CA PHE A 35 20.68 14.41 21.11
C PHE A 35 21.54 14.04 19.91
N ALA A 36 22.84 14.30 19.95
CA ALA A 36 23.78 13.90 18.91
C ALA A 36 23.88 12.37 18.77
N PHE A 37 23.85 11.64 19.88
CA PHE A 37 23.83 10.17 19.88
C PHE A 37 22.53 9.62 19.28
N LEU A 38 21.40 10.28 19.57
CA LEU A 38 20.10 9.93 19.02
C LEU A 38 20.03 10.22 17.51
N GLN A 39 20.56 11.36 17.06
CA GLN A 39 20.71 11.68 15.65
C GLN A 39 21.66 10.72 14.94
N PHE A 40 22.78 10.33 15.57
CA PHE A 40 23.69 9.33 15.01
C PHE A 40 23.03 7.95 14.88
N HIS A 41 22.22 7.53 15.86
CA HIS A 41 21.44 6.30 15.75
C HIS A 41 20.34 6.38 14.68
N VAL A 42 19.70 7.53 14.50
CA VAL A 42 18.70 7.74 13.44
C VAL A 42 19.35 7.74 12.05
N ILE A 43 20.51 8.38 11.88
CA ILE A 43 21.26 8.42 10.62
C ILE A 43 21.86 7.05 10.27
N ASN A 44 22.31 6.27 11.26
CA ASN A 44 22.75 4.88 11.04
C ASN A 44 21.59 3.91 10.77
N TYR A 45 20.37 4.24 11.19
CA TYR A 45 19.18 3.45 10.84
C TYR A 45 18.73 3.71 9.40
N ASP A 46 18.91 4.95 8.92
CA ASP A 46 18.54 5.36 7.55
C ASP A 46 19.56 4.94 6.48
N SER A 47 20.75 4.48 6.89
CA SER A 47 21.84 4.06 5.99
C SER A 47 22.00 2.53 5.86
N SER A 48 21.07 1.74 6.42
CA SER A 48 21.07 0.27 6.29
C SER A 48 19.77 -0.27 5.69
N ASP A 49 19.25 0.34 4.62
CA ASP A 49 18.19 -0.27 3.79
C ASP A 49 18.79 -1.20 2.70
N SER A 50 19.74 -2.03 3.12
CA SER A 50 20.15 -3.24 2.41
C SER A 50 20.39 -4.32 3.47
N GLY A 51 19.30 -4.96 3.88
CA GLY A 51 19.37 -6.11 4.77
C GLY A 51 20.28 -7.20 4.18
N PRO A 52 21.09 -7.89 4.99
CA PRO A 52 21.90 -9.00 4.51
C PRO A 52 20.98 -10.12 4.02
N ALA A 53 21.31 -10.75 2.89
CA ALA A 53 20.51 -11.84 2.29
C ALA A 53 20.14 -12.97 3.28
N ASP A 54 20.92 -13.15 4.36
CA ASP A 54 20.63 -14.13 5.41
C ASP A 54 19.34 -13.87 6.20
N THR A 55 18.95 -12.62 6.48
CA THR A 55 17.69 -12.35 7.21
C THR A 55 16.47 -12.67 6.37
N THR A 56 16.55 -12.48 5.05
CA THR A 56 15.46 -12.85 4.13
C THR A 56 15.20 -14.36 4.13
N ASN A 57 16.26 -15.18 4.17
CA ASN A 57 16.15 -16.64 4.20
C ASN A 57 15.46 -17.17 5.47
N TYR A 58 15.79 -16.61 6.64
CA TYR A 58 15.13 -16.99 7.91
C TYR A 58 13.65 -16.60 7.94
N SER A 59 13.31 -15.41 7.42
CA SER A 59 11.91 -14.97 7.31
C SER A 59 11.13 -15.86 6.33
N THR A 60 11.69 -16.20 5.17
CA THR A 60 11.02 -17.07 4.20
C THR A 60 10.79 -18.47 4.76
N ALA A 61 11.77 -19.07 5.45
CA ALA A 61 11.60 -20.37 6.10
C ALA A 61 10.52 -20.35 7.18
N ALA A 62 10.50 -19.31 8.04
CA ALA A 62 9.47 -19.15 9.06
C ALA A 62 8.07 -19.00 8.45
N ILE A 63 7.93 -18.21 7.39
CA ILE A 63 6.66 -18.04 6.66
C ILE A 63 6.18 -19.37 6.06
N LEU A 64 7.08 -20.13 5.43
CA LEU A 64 6.74 -21.45 4.87
C LEU A 64 6.27 -22.43 5.95
N HIS A 65 6.82 -22.35 7.17
CA HIS A 65 6.36 -23.19 8.29
C HIS A 65 4.97 -22.80 8.82
N MET A 66 4.56 -21.53 8.68
CA MET A 66 3.24 -21.06 9.13
C MET A 66 2.12 -21.30 8.11
N VAL A 67 2.47 -21.53 6.84
CA VAL A 67 1.52 -21.68 5.74
C VAL A 67 1.38 -23.15 5.35
N PRO A 68 0.15 -23.67 5.16
CA PRO A 68 -0.03 -25.05 4.68
C PRO A 68 0.76 -25.36 3.39
N PRO A 69 1.42 -26.53 3.27
CA PRO A 69 2.29 -26.85 2.14
C PRO A 69 1.65 -26.70 0.75
N VAL A 70 0.34 -26.95 0.65
CA VAL A 70 -0.43 -26.80 -0.61
C VAL A 70 -0.36 -25.39 -1.17
N PHE A 71 -0.16 -24.38 -0.32
CA PHE A 71 -0.12 -22.97 -0.70
C PHE A 71 1.30 -22.42 -0.90
N HIS A 72 2.35 -23.23 -0.67
CA HIS A 72 3.75 -22.80 -0.88
C HIS A 72 4.06 -22.42 -2.33
N LYS A 73 3.29 -22.97 -3.29
CA LYS A 73 3.37 -22.60 -4.71
C LYS A 73 3.13 -21.11 -4.95
N TYR A 74 2.37 -20.44 -4.06
CA TYR A 74 2.11 -19.00 -4.13
C TYR A 74 3.19 -18.18 -3.44
N LEU A 75 4.06 -18.78 -2.63
CA LEU A 75 5.12 -18.06 -1.91
C LEU A 75 6.47 -18.12 -2.62
N THR A 76 6.67 -19.12 -3.47
CA THR A 76 7.92 -19.34 -4.19
C THR A 76 7.93 -18.57 -5.51
N SER A 77 9.09 -17.99 -5.88
CA SER A 77 9.25 -17.42 -7.22
C SER A 77 9.38 -18.57 -8.23
N LYS A 78 8.69 -18.46 -9.36
CA LYS A 78 8.96 -19.36 -10.49
C LYS A 78 10.30 -18.94 -11.07
N THR A 79 11.29 -19.82 -11.06
CA THR A 79 12.54 -19.58 -11.78
C THR A 79 12.22 -19.62 -13.27
N ARG A 80 12.23 -18.47 -13.96
CA ARG A 80 12.14 -18.45 -15.42
C ARG A 80 13.35 -19.23 -15.95
N ASN A 81 13.11 -20.36 -16.61
CA ASN A 81 14.15 -21.09 -17.34
C ASN A 81 14.68 -20.18 -18.45
N ALA A 82 15.79 -19.49 -18.17
CA ALA A 82 16.52 -18.71 -19.16
C ALA A 82 17.32 -19.66 -20.07
N THR A 83 16.62 -20.37 -20.97
CA THR A 83 17.24 -21.18 -22.02
C THR A 83 17.25 -20.50 -23.39
N HIS A 84 17.19 -19.17 -23.43
CA HIS A 84 17.50 -18.41 -24.65
C HIS A 84 18.45 -17.25 -24.35
N GLY A 85 19.73 -17.42 -24.74
CA GLY A 85 20.67 -16.30 -24.86
C GLY A 85 22.09 -16.50 -24.35
N GLN A 86 22.71 -17.69 -24.47
CA GLN A 86 24.18 -17.74 -24.46
C GLN A 86 24.70 -17.24 -25.82
N ASN A 87 24.99 -15.95 -25.87
CA ASN A 87 26.08 -15.38 -26.66
C ASN A 87 26.52 -14.10 -25.95
N GLY A 88 27.38 -14.28 -24.95
CA GLY A 88 27.97 -13.19 -24.19
C GLY A 88 29.18 -12.61 -24.91
N THR A 89 29.14 -11.32 -25.19
CA THR A 89 30.32 -10.46 -25.12
C THR A 89 30.15 -9.52 -23.92
N HIS A 90 31.09 -9.63 -22.99
CA HIS A 90 31.20 -8.87 -21.75
C HIS A 90 31.13 -7.34 -21.97
N VAL A 91 30.26 -6.66 -21.23
CA VAL A 91 30.42 -5.25 -20.85
C VAL A 91 29.90 -5.09 -19.41
N GLY A 92 30.65 -4.34 -18.59
CA GLY A 92 30.50 -4.20 -17.13
C GLY A 92 29.25 -3.42 -16.65
N PRO A 93 29.20 -3.13 -15.33
CA PRO A 93 27.96 -2.81 -14.63
C PRO A 93 27.56 -1.36 -14.86
N ASN A 94 26.60 -1.14 -15.77
CA ASN A 94 25.76 0.05 -15.76
C ASN A 94 24.39 -0.33 -15.21
N GLU A 95 24.18 -0.03 -13.93
CA GLU A 95 22.87 0.17 -13.34
C GLU A 95 22.12 1.23 -14.17
N GLY A 96 20.99 0.85 -14.77
CA GLY A 96 20.17 1.75 -15.59
C GLY A 96 19.53 1.14 -16.84
N SER A 97 19.76 -0.14 -17.15
CA SER A 97 19.20 -0.80 -18.34
C SER A 97 18.26 -1.96 -17.99
N GLN A 98 17.26 -1.71 -17.14
CA GLN A 98 16.07 -2.54 -17.15
C GLN A 98 15.23 -2.04 -18.33
N ARG A 99 15.46 -2.68 -19.48
CA ARG A 99 14.81 -2.44 -20.78
C ARG A 99 13.40 -1.90 -20.58
N SER A 100 13.12 -0.75 -21.18
CA SER A 100 11.77 -0.39 -21.57
C SER A 100 11.18 -1.57 -22.35
N ALA A 101 10.44 -2.44 -21.68
CA ALA A 101 9.44 -3.24 -22.35
C ALA A 101 8.68 -2.28 -23.25
N ASN A 102 8.57 -2.62 -24.53
CA ASN A 102 8.08 -1.69 -25.55
C ASN A 102 6.72 -1.18 -25.08
N ILE A 103 6.59 0.11 -24.73
CA ILE A 103 5.36 0.67 -24.14
C ILE A 103 4.16 0.36 -25.02
N SER A 104 4.37 0.33 -26.35
CA SER A 104 3.37 -0.08 -27.33
C SER A 104 2.90 -1.52 -27.15
N GLU A 105 3.80 -2.44 -26.82
CA GLU A 105 3.46 -3.83 -26.51
C GLU A 105 2.68 -3.94 -25.20
N ILE A 106 3.11 -3.23 -24.14
CA ILE A 106 2.38 -3.18 -22.87
C ILE A 106 0.95 -2.66 -23.10
N LEU A 107 0.80 -1.53 -23.81
CA LEU A 107 -0.51 -0.96 -24.14
C LEU A 107 -1.36 -1.96 -24.93
N ARG A 108 -0.79 -2.62 -25.94
CA ARG A 108 -1.49 -3.65 -26.71
C ARG A 108 -1.98 -4.81 -25.82
N MET A 109 -1.15 -5.25 -24.88
CA MET A 109 -1.53 -6.31 -23.93
C MET A 109 -2.63 -5.84 -22.98
N ILE A 110 -2.53 -4.63 -22.43
CA ILE A 110 -3.55 -4.00 -21.59
C ILE A 110 -4.90 -3.94 -22.33
N HIS A 111 -4.91 -3.44 -23.57
CA HIS A 111 -6.12 -3.39 -24.39
C HIS A 111 -6.70 -4.79 -24.59
N ARG A 112 -5.86 -5.76 -24.97
CA ARG A 112 -6.28 -7.14 -25.18
C ARG A 112 -6.91 -7.76 -23.93
N TYR A 113 -6.26 -7.65 -22.76
CA TYR A 113 -6.81 -8.20 -21.51
C TYR A 113 -8.14 -7.55 -21.14
N ASN A 114 -8.22 -6.22 -21.24
CA ASN A 114 -9.42 -5.47 -20.90
C ASN A 114 -10.59 -5.73 -21.85
N GLU A 115 -10.33 -5.96 -23.15
CA GLU A 115 -11.35 -6.30 -24.14
C GLU A 115 -11.85 -7.74 -23.98
N LEU A 116 -10.93 -8.69 -23.78
CA LEU A 116 -11.27 -10.11 -23.66
C LEU A 116 -12.05 -10.43 -22.37
N GLN A 117 -11.80 -9.70 -21.28
CA GLN A 117 -12.47 -9.89 -19.97
C GLN A 117 -12.51 -11.36 -19.55
N SER A 118 -11.42 -12.10 -19.76
CA SER A 118 -11.40 -13.53 -19.51
C SER A 118 -11.52 -13.84 -18.01
N VAL A 119 -12.48 -14.71 -17.68
CA VAL A 119 -12.63 -15.28 -16.33
C VAL A 119 -11.93 -16.63 -16.31
N LEU A 120 -10.84 -16.73 -15.55
CA LEU A 120 -10.11 -17.97 -15.33
C LEU A 120 -10.88 -18.88 -14.36
N ASN A 121 -10.74 -20.19 -14.56
CA ASN A 121 -11.32 -21.25 -13.74
C ASN A 121 -12.86 -21.29 -13.69
N GLU A 122 -13.54 -20.59 -14.59
CA GLU A 122 -15.02 -20.65 -14.69
C GLU A 122 -15.51 -22.05 -15.06
N ASP A 123 -14.75 -22.80 -15.84
CA ASP A 123 -15.01 -24.19 -16.20
C ASP A 123 -14.98 -25.14 -14.99
N ILE A 124 -14.19 -24.81 -13.96
CA ILE A 124 -14.03 -25.59 -12.73
C ILE A 124 -15.06 -25.19 -11.68
N PHE A 125 -15.27 -23.87 -11.49
CA PHE A 125 -16.09 -23.32 -10.40
C PHE A 125 -17.51 -22.91 -10.83
N GLY A 126 -17.84 -23.07 -12.11
CA GLY A 126 -19.09 -22.61 -12.72
C GLY A 126 -19.16 -21.08 -12.85
N PRO A 127 -20.22 -20.56 -13.48
CA PRO A 127 -20.39 -19.12 -13.71
C PRO A 127 -20.62 -18.36 -12.40
N LEU A 128 -20.30 -17.06 -12.41
CA LEU A 128 -20.58 -16.15 -11.29
C LEU A 128 -22.09 -16.09 -11.02
N GLN A 129 -22.50 -16.31 -9.78
CA GLN A 129 -23.89 -16.12 -9.37
C GLN A 129 -24.14 -14.67 -8.98
N ASN A 130 -25.34 -14.17 -9.22
CA ASN A 130 -25.68 -12.75 -9.01
C ASN A 130 -25.54 -12.29 -7.55
N ASP A 131 -25.66 -13.20 -6.58
CA ASP A 131 -25.56 -12.94 -5.14
C ASP A 131 -24.16 -13.24 -4.57
N SER A 132 -23.24 -13.77 -5.38
CA SER A 132 -21.88 -14.11 -4.92
C SER A 132 -21.09 -12.85 -4.56
N VAL A 133 -20.14 -12.95 -3.64
CA VAL A 133 -19.24 -11.83 -3.32
C VAL A 133 -18.20 -11.70 -4.43
N ILE A 134 -18.01 -10.47 -4.94
CA ILE A 134 -16.88 -10.11 -5.80
C ILE A 134 -15.83 -9.42 -4.93
N ILE A 135 -14.57 -9.76 -5.11
CA ILE A 135 -13.45 -9.12 -4.40
C ILE A 135 -12.56 -8.45 -5.43
N VAL A 136 -12.40 -7.14 -5.32
CA VAL A 136 -11.58 -6.31 -6.21
C VAL A 136 -10.30 -5.91 -5.48
N VAL A 137 -9.16 -6.42 -5.94
CA VAL A 137 -7.85 -6.13 -5.35
C VAL A 137 -7.13 -5.09 -6.20
N GLN A 138 -6.77 -3.95 -5.59
CA GLN A 138 -5.89 -2.97 -6.23
C GLN A 138 -4.43 -3.40 -6.09
N VAL A 139 -3.76 -3.65 -7.23
CA VAL A 139 -2.39 -4.14 -7.32
C VAL A 139 -1.49 -3.08 -7.94
N HIS A 140 -0.33 -2.85 -7.32
CA HIS A 140 0.72 -1.98 -7.86
C HIS A 140 1.92 -2.82 -8.28
N LYS A 141 2.93 -2.98 -7.41
CA LYS A 141 4.18 -3.70 -7.74
C LYS A 141 4.76 -4.49 -6.58
N ARG A 142 4.01 -4.68 -5.48
CA ARG A 142 4.53 -5.31 -4.26
C ARG A 142 4.18 -6.81 -4.22
N ILE A 143 4.80 -7.57 -5.11
CA ILE A 143 4.51 -9.01 -5.28
C ILE A 143 4.60 -9.80 -3.96
N THR A 144 5.54 -9.50 -3.06
CA THR A 144 5.67 -10.19 -1.76
C THR A 144 4.40 -10.07 -0.91
N TYR A 145 3.83 -8.87 -0.82
CA TYR A 145 2.58 -8.64 -0.10
C TYR A 145 1.41 -9.32 -0.78
N LEU A 146 1.33 -9.23 -2.11
CA LEU A 146 0.30 -9.88 -2.90
C LEU A 146 0.27 -11.41 -2.68
N ARG A 147 1.45 -12.04 -2.55
CA ARG A 147 1.55 -13.47 -2.23
C ARG A 147 0.90 -13.80 -0.88
N HIS A 148 1.11 -12.97 0.14
CA HIS A 148 0.48 -13.14 1.44
C HIS A 148 -1.05 -12.96 1.38
N LEU A 149 -1.53 -11.97 0.63
CA LEU A 149 -2.96 -11.81 0.39
C LEU A 149 -3.56 -13.05 -0.29
N ILE A 150 -2.95 -13.53 -1.39
CA ILE A 150 -3.41 -14.72 -2.13
C ILE A 150 -3.45 -15.94 -1.20
N VAL A 151 -2.42 -16.13 -0.38
CA VAL A 151 -2.37 -17.24 0.60
C VAL A 151 -3.47 -17.13 1.64
N SER A 152 -3.79 -15.92 2.13
CA SER A 152 -4.90 -15.71 3.07
C SER A 152 -6.26 -15.96 2.42
N LEU A 153 -6.45 -15.55 1.17
CA LEU A 153 -7.66 -15.81 0.40
C LEU A 153 -7.84 -17.31 0.11
N ALA A 154 -6.75 -18.03 -0.20
CA ALA A 154 -6.78 -19.47 -0.45
C ALA A 154 -7.23 -20.28 0.78
N GLN A 155 -6.99 -19.75 1.98
CA GLN A 155 -7.41 -20.34 3.26
C GLN A 155 -8.83 -19.91 3.67
N ALA A 156 -9.39 -18.88 3.05
CA ALA A 156 -10.70 -18.38 3.41
C ALA A 156 -11.80 -19.39 3.05
N LYS A 157 -12.70 -19.61 4.00
CA LYS A 157 -13.82 -20.51 3.81
C LYS A 157 -14.77 -19.98 2.74
N ASP A 158 -15.25 -20.87 1.87
CA ASP A 158 -16.21 -20.60 0.80
C ASP A 158 -15.69 -19.66 -0.32
N ILE A 159 -14.37 -19.43 -0.38
CA ILE A 159 -13.73 -18.57 -1.40
C ILE A 159 -14.00 -19.04 -2.84
N SER A 160 -14.19 -20.34 -3.07
CA SER A 160 -14.43 -20.90 -4.41
C SER A 160 -15.65 -20.34 -5.13
N ARG A 161 -16.62 -19.82 -4.37
CA ARG A 161 -17.85 -19.21 -4.90
C ARG A 161 -17.62 -17.79 -5.43
N THR A 162 -16.58 -17.11 -4.95
CA THR A 162 -16.28 -15.71 -5.27
C THR A 162 -15.65 -15.52 -6.66
N LEU A 163 -15.72 -14.29 -7.17
CA LEU A 163 -14.85 -13.82 -8.26
C LEU A 163 -13.79 -12.88 -7.67
N LEU A 164 -12.52 -13.22 -7.88
CA LEU A 164 -11.41 -12.31 -7.60
C LEU A 164 -11.08 -11.49 -8.84
N VAL A 165 -11.15 -10.17 -8.74
CA VAL A 165 -10.73 -9.22 -9.78
C VAL A 165 -9.46 -8.53 -9.32
N PHE A 166 -8.34 -8.82 -9.96
CA PHE A 166 -7.09 -8.10 -9.73
C PHE A 166 -6.99 -6.93 -10.71
N SER A 167 -6.90 -5.72 -10.18
CA SER A 167 -6.81 -4.47 -10.94
C SER A 167 -5.41 -3.92 -10.84
N HIS A 168 -4.69 -3.86 -11.96
CA HIS A 168 -3.27 -3.55 -12.03
C HIS A 168 -3.04 -2.14 -12.61
N ASP A 169 -2.18 -1.33 -11.99
CA ASP A 169 -1.65 -0.09 -12.61
C ASP A 169 -0.19 -0.20 -13.02
N HIS A 170 0.40 -1.38 -12.88
CA HIS A 170 1.73 -1.72 -13.38
C HIS A 170 1.66 -3.08 -14.06
N PHE A 171 2.06 -3.15 -15.32
CA PHE A 171 2.17 -4.39 -16.07
C PHE A 171 3.49 -5.06 -15.72
N ASP A 172 3.40 -6.17 -14.99
CA ASP A 172 4.54 -6.95 -14.51
C ASP A 172 4.23 -8.43 -14.73
N ASP A 173 5.07 -9.11 -15.51
CA ASP A 173 4.80 -10.50 -15.87
C ASP A 173 4.81 -11.44 -14.65
N ASP A 174 5.67 -11.20 -13.66
CA ASP A 174 5.76 -12.10 -12.50
C ASP A 174 4.52 -11.96 -11.61
N ILE A 175 3.97 -10.75 -11.50
CA ILE A 175 2.68 -10.51 -10.85
C ILE A 175 1.54 -11.14 -11.66
N ASN A 176 1.54 -10.95 -12.97
CA ASN A 176 0.51 -11.52 -13.86
C ASN A 176 0.52 -13.06 -13.79
N ASP A 177 1.70 -13.69 -13.81
CA ASP A 177 1.88 -15.14 -13.73
C ASP A 177 1.47 -15.68 -12.36
N LEU A 178 1.72 -14.91 -11.28
CA LEU A 178 1.26 -15.24 -9.94
C LEU A 178 -0.27 -15.26 -9.87
N VAL A 179 -0.94 -14.21 -10.36
CA VAL A 179 -2.41 -14.13 -10.35
C VAL A 179 -3.03 -15.23 -11.24
N GLN A 180 -2.44 -15.50 -12.41
CA GLN A 180 -2.90 -16.58 -13.29
C GLN A 180 -2.71 -17.98 -12.70
N SER A 181 -1.82 -18.14 -11.71
CA SER A 181 -1.59 -19.44 -11.06
C SER A 181 -2.63 -19.78 -9.98
N ILE A 182 -3.52 -18.85 -9.64
CA ILE A 182 -4.59 -19.06 -8.66
C ILE A 182 -5.56 -20.12 -9.19
N ASP A 183 -5.77 -21.18 -8.41
CA ASP A 183 -6.59 -22.33 -8.80
C ASP A 183 -7.70 -22.69 -7.79
N PHE A 184 -7.98 -21.82 -6.82
CA PHE A 184 -8.97 -22.06 -5.76
C PHE A 184 -10.30 -21.31 -5.94
N CYS A 185 -10.42 -20.43 -6.94
CA CYS A 185 -11.65 -19.70 -7.28
C CYS A 185 -11.59 -19.13 -8.71
N LYS A 186 -12.66 -18.42 -9.11
CA LYS A 186 -12.69 -17.64 -10.36
C LYS A 186 -11.79 -16.42 -10.25
N VAL A 187 -11.05 -16.11 -11.31
CA VAL A 187 -10.11 -14.98 -11.34
C VAL A 187 -10.24 -14.18 -12.62
N MET A 188 -10.22 -12.86 -12.52
CA MET A 188 -10.13 -11.92 -13.63
C MET A 188 -9.00 -10.92 -13.38
N GLN A 189 -8.29 -10.53 -14.43
CA GLN A 189 -7.34 -9.42 -14.39
C GLN A 189 -7.84 -8.27 -15.26
N ILE A 190 -7.79 -7.06 -14.71
CA ILE A 190 -8.05 -5.81 -15.44
C ILE A 190 -6.86 -4.88 -15.26
N PHE A 191 -6.57 -4.07 -16.27
CA PHE A 191 -5.37 -3.24 -16.29
C PHE A 191 -5.74 -1.77 -16.50
N TYR A 192 -5.35 -0.90 -15.56
CA TYR A 192 -5.55 0.54 -15.66
C TYR A 192 -4.73 1.09 -16.84
N PRO A 193 -5.37 1.64 -17.89
CA PRO A 193 -4.69 1.95 -19.14
C PRO A 193 -3.91 3.27 -19.13
N PHE A 194 -4.04 4.08 -18.08
CA PHE A 194 -3.43 5.41 -18.00
C PHE A 194 -2.42 5.50 -16.85
N SER A 195 -1.58 4.49 -16.70
CA SER A 195 -0.54 4.45 -15.66
C SER A 195 0.69 5.26 -16.03
N ILE A 196 1.50 5.64 -15.03
CA ILE A 196 2.80 6.28 -15.24
C ILE A 196 3.80 5.37 -15.99
N GLN A 197 3.61 4.04 -15.97
CA GLN A 197 4.42 3.09 -16.74
C GLN A 197 4.18 3.24 -18.24
N THR A 198 2.92 3.49 -18.63
CA THR A 198 2.52 3.59 -20.03
C THR A 198 2.62 5.02 -20.58
N HIS A 199 2.58 6.03 -19.70
CA HIS A 199 2.65 7.44 -20.07
C HIS A 199 3.82 8.14 -19.36
N PRO A 200 5.09 7.71 -19.50
CA PRO A 200 6.17 8.18 -18.63
C PRO A 200 6.48 9.69 -18.77
N SER A 201 6.28 10.25 -19.97
CA SER A 201 6.71 11.60 -20.35
C SER A 201 5.57 12.49 -20.86
N GLU A 202 4.33 12.14 -20.57
CA GLU A 202 3.14 12.89 -20.93
C GLU A 202 2.09 12.71 -19.83
N PHE A 203 1.05 13.54 -19.78
CA PHE A 203 -0.05 13.33 -18.84
C PHE A 203 -0.76 11.99 -19.12
N PRO A 204 -1.03 11.12 -18.11
CA PRO A 204 -0.92 11.36 -16.66
C PRO A 204 0.37 10.87 -16.00
N GLY A 205 1.48 10.63 -16.70
CA GLY A 205 2.80 10.60 -16.07
C GLY A 205 3.38 11.99 -15.87
N ALA A 206 4.71 12.08 -15.91
CA ALA A 206 5.44 13.31 -15.64
C ALA A 206 5.81 13.99 -16.96
N ASP A 207 4.98 14.92 -17.41
CA ASP A 207 5.24 15.70 -18.62
C ASP A 207 6.44 16.65 -18.37
N PRO A 208 7.43 16.73 -19.27
CA PRO A 208 8.56 17.66 -19.13
C PRO A 208 8.15 19.14 -19.01
N GLY A 209 6.96 19.51 -19.48
CA GLY A 209 6.35 20.83 -19.36
C GLY A 209 5.58 21.08 -18.06
N ASP A 210 5.43 20.08 -17.18
CA ASP A 210 4.78 20.27 -15.88
C ASP A 210 5.57 21.24 -14.98
N CYS A 211 4.86 22.01 -14.17
CA CYS A 211 5.47 22.86 -13.17
C CYS A 211 6.12 22.01 -12.07
N PRO A 212 7.37 22.33 -11.64
CA PRO A 212 7.97 21.69 -10.48
C PRO A 212 7.09 21.82 -9.24
N ARG A 213 7.01 20.78 -8.42
CA ARG A 213 6.10 20.69 -7.27
C ARG A 213 6.07 21.98 -6.42
N ASP A 214 7.24 22.47 -6.01
CA ASP A 214 7.36 23.54 -5.02
C ASP A 214 7.70 24.91 -5.63
N ILE A 215 7.57 25.07 -6.95
CA ILE A 215 7.75 26.37 -7.58
C ILE A 215 6.62 27.33 -7.14
N LYS A 216 6.94 28.60 -6.88
CA LYS A 216 5.91 29.59 -6.56
C LYS A 216 5.04 29.89 -7.79
N LYS A 217 3.76 30.20 -7.57
CA LYS A 217 2.80 30.48 -8.65
C LYS A 217 3.26 31.60 -9.58
N GLU A 218 3.84 32.68 -9.06
CA GLU A 218 4.32 33.78 -9.89
C GLU A 218 5.46 33.32 -10.83
N GLN A 219 6.36 32.48 -10.31
CA GLN A 219 7.46 31.90 -11.08
C GLN A 219 6.96 30.88 -12.11
N ALA A 220 5.95 30.07 -11.75
CA ALA A 220 5.30 29.14 -12.68
C ALA A 220 4.68 29.86 -13.88
N LEU A 221 3.99 30.98 -13.63
CA LEU A 221 3.38 31.81 -14.67
C LEU A 221 4.42 32.44 -15.60
N LEU A 222 5.54 32.91 -15.04
CA LEU A 222 6.67 33.42 -15.84
C LEU A 222 7.31 32.32 -16.69
N ARG A 223 7.46 31.11 -16.12
CA ARG A 223 7.99 29.92 -16.81
C ARG A 223 7.03 29.35 -17.86
N LYS A 224 5.74 29.67 -17.79
CA LYS A 224 4.68 29.16 -18.67
C LYS A 224 4.61 27.62 -18.71
N CYS A 225 4.82 26.97 -17.56
CA CYS A 225 4.62 25.52 -17.45
C CYS A 225 3.12 25.16 -17.53
N ASN A 226 2.82 23.93 -17.96
CA ASN A 226 1.50 23.50 -18.42
C ASN A 226 0.37 23.75 -17.39
N ASN A 227 0.63 23.42 -16.13
CA ASN A 227 -0.33 23.49 -15.03
C ASN A 227 -0.15 24.72 -14.13
N ALA A 228 0.55 25.77 -14.58
CA ALA A 228 0.90 26.95 -13.77
C ALA A 228 -0.30 27.63 -13.07
N LEU A 229 -1.46 27.62 -13.72
CA LEU A 229 -2.70 28.21 -13.20
C LEU A 229 -3.41 27.35 -12.15
N HIS A 230 -3.01 26.09 -11.98
CA HIS A 230 -3.73 25.06 -11.22
C HIS A 230 -2.88 24.39 -10.13
N PRO A 231 -2.30 25.15 -9.16
CA PRO A 231 -1.74 24.53 -7.97
C PRO A 231 -2.85 23.99 -7.05
N ASP A 232 -2.47 23.13 -6.11
CA ASP A 232 -3.34 22.68 -5.03
C ASP A 232 -3.65 23.79 -4.01
N LEU A 233 -4.45 23.45 -2.99
CA LEU A 233 -4.85 24.38 -1.92
C LEU A 233 -3.64 24.95 -1.14
N TYR A 234 -2.52 24.25 -1.13
CA TYR A 234 -1.30 24.62 -0.42
C TYR A 234 -0.24 25.26 -1.34
N GLY A 235 -0.57 25.48 -2.61
CA GLY A 235 0.31 26.12 -3.58
C GLY A 235 1.32 25.17 -4.24
N HIS A 236 1.17 23.85 -4.09
CA HIS A 236 2.04 22.87 -4.74
C HIS A 236 1.45 22.40 -6.09
N TYR A 237 2.32 22.02 -7.01
CA TYR A 237 1.95 21.42 -8.28
C TYR A 237 1.95 19.90 -8.22
N ARG A 238 1.25 19.32 -9.18
CA ARG A 238 1.04 17.88 -9.33
C ARG A 238 2.36 17.09 -9.40
N GLU A 239 2.40 15.97 -8.70
CA GLU A 239 3.37 14.89 -8.95
C GLU A 239 2.62 13.63 -9.39
N ALA A 240 3.01 13.06 -10.53
CA ALA A 240 2.28 11.95 -11.15
C ALA A 240 2.09 10.74 -10.22
N LYS A 241 3.15 10.33 -9.53
CA LYS A 241 3.16 9.18 -8.60
C LYS A 241 2.10 9.27 -7.49
N PHE A 242 1.77 10.48 -7.00
CA PHE A 242 0.76 10.65 -5.95
C PHE A 242 -0.66 10.66 -6.49
N THR A 243 -0.84 10.99 -7.78
CA THR A 243 -2.18 11.03 -8.41
C THR A 243 -2.65 9.67 -8.90
N GLN A 244 -1.73 8.77 -9.27
CA GLN A 244 -2.08 7.49 -9.89
C GLN A 244 -3.03 6.65 -9.04
N THR A 245 -2.76 6.49 -7.73
CA THR A 245 -3.57 5.65 -6.83
C THR A 245 -5.04 6.05 -6.84
N LYS A 246 -5.34 7.36 -6.85
CA LYS A 246 -6.70 7.88 -6.90
C LYS A 246 -7.36 7.64 -8.26
N HIS A 247 -6.63 7.87 -9.34
CA HIS A 247 -7.15 7.60 -10.69
C HIS A 247 -7.45 6.12 -10.91
N HIS A 248 -6.53 5.24 -10.52
CA HIS A 248 -6.70 3.79 -10.58
C HIS A 248 -7.91 3.36 -9.74
N TRP A 249 -8.05 3.88 -8.51
CA TRP A 249 -9.16 3.52 -7.64
C TRP A 249 -10.52 3.86 -8.25
N TRP A 250 -10.64 5.06 -8.82
CA TRP A 250 -11.88 5.49 -9.46
C TRP A 250 -12.17 4.73 -10.75
N TRP A 251 -11.15 4.53 -11.59
CA TRP A 251 -11.29 3.78 -12.83
C TRP A 251 -11.75 2.33 -12.57
N LYS A 252 -11.11 1.63 -11.63
CA LYS A 252 -11.43 0.21 -11.38
C LYS A 252 -12.84 0.04 -10.82
N ALA A 253 -13.30 0.96 -9.96
CA ALA A 253 -14.65 0.92 -9.43
C ALA A 253 -15.67 1.04 -10.58
N ASN A 254 -15.52 2.04 -11.46
CA ASN A 254 -16.40 2.19 -12.62
C ASN A 254 -16.31 1.00 -13.58
N ARG A 255 -15.10 0.46 -13.81
CA ARG A 255 -14.91 -0.72 -14.65
C ARG A 255 -15.73 -1.90 -14.11
N VAL A 256 -15.61 -2.21 -12.83
CA VAL A 256 -16.28 -3.34 -12.18
C VAL A 256 -17.80 -3.15 -12.10
N PHE A 257 -18.28 -1.96 -11.76
CA PHE A 257 -19.73 -1.74 -11.58
C PHE A 257 -20.50 -1.53 -12.88
N ASP A 258 -19.88 -1.00 -13.94
CA ASP A 258 -20.61 -0.54 -15.14
C ASP A 258 -20.17 -1.25 -16.44
N GLN A 259 -18.91 -1.70 -16.52
CA GLN A 259 -18.32 -2.02 -17.82
C GLN A 259 -17.86 -3.48 -18.00
N LEU A 260 -17.85 -4.29 -16.95
CA LEU A 260 -17.55 -5.71 -17.04
C LEU A 260 -18.83 -6.49 -17.38
N GLU A 261 -18.78 -7.39 -18.36
CA GLU A 261 -19.96 -8.16 -18.76
C GLU A 261 -20.36 -9.16 -17.68
N VAL A 262 -19.38 -9.76 -16.98
CA VAL A 262 -19.63 -10.73 -15.91
C VAL A 262 -20.36 -10.13 -14.69
N THR A 263 -20.30 -8.80 -14.51
CA THR A 263 -20.90 -8.11 -13.35
C THR A 263 -22.16 -7.33 -13.70
N LYS A 264 -22.59 -7.33 -14.97
CA LYS A 264 -23.70 -6.50 -15.49
C LYS A 264 -25.04 -6.63 -14.75
N TYR A 265 -25.33 -7.82 -14.22
CA TYR A 265 -26.57 -8.11 -13.48
C TYR A 265 -26.29 -8.55 -12.03
N HIS A 266 -25.10 -8.25 -11.55
CA HIS A 266 -24.68 -8.62 -10.20
C HIS A 266 -25.41 -7.76 -9.16
N THR A 267 -25.85 -8.41 -8.09
CA THR A 267 -26.62 -7.79 -6.99
C THR A 267 -25.98 -8.02 -5.62
N GLY A 268 -24.92 -8.84 -5.57
CA GLY A 268 -24.17 -9.14 -4.36
C GLY A 268 -23.25 -8.00 -3.94
N LEU A 269 -22.43 -8.28 -2.93
CA LEU A 269 -21.45 -7.31 -2.42
C LEU A 269 -20.17 -7.29 -3.26
N VAL A 270 -19.54 -6.12 -3.34
CA VAL A 270 -18.24 -5.91 -4.00
C VAL A 270 -17.24 -5.39 -2.97
N VAL A 271 -16.33 -6.26 -2.54
CA VAL A 271 -15.33 -5.94 -1.52
C VAL A 271 -14.08 -5.38 -2.17
N PHE A 272 -13.65 -4.19 -1.76
CA PHE A 272 -12.41 -3.57 -2.20
C PHE A 272 -11.26 -3.86 -1.22
N LEU A 273 -10.19 -4.46 -1.74
CA LEU A 273 -8.94 -4.74 -1.02
C LEU A 273 -7.74 -4.12 -1.75
N GLU A 274 -6.61 -4.06 -1.05
CA GLU A 274 -5.31 -3.67 -1.58
C GLU A 274 -4.34 -4.87 -1.48
N GLU A 275 -3.28 -4.88 -2.28
CA GLU A 275 -2.31 -5.98 -2.38
C GLU A 275 -1.61 -6.35 -1.06
N ASP A 276 -1.63 -5.47 -0.06
CA ASP A 276 -1.01 -5.66 1.26
C ASP A 276 -2.01 -5.89 2.40
N HIS A 277 -3.29 -6.13 2.07
CA HIS A 277 -4.22 -6.68 3.03
C HIS A 277 -3.97 -8.18 3.29
N TYR A 278 -4.51 -8.65 4.41
CA TYR A 278 -4.57 -10.06 4.78
C TYR A 278 -5.97 -10.32 5.34
N VAL A 279 -6.67 -11.34 4.85
CA VAL A 279 -8.04 -11.64 5.29
C VAL A 279 -8.07 -12.71 6.38
N ALA A 280 -9.04 -12.62 7.29
CA ALA A 280 -9.34 -13.70 8.24
C ALA A 280 -10.03 -14.87 7.53
N GLU A 281 -9.87 -16.10 8.00
CA GLU A 281 -10.42 -17.30 7.34
C GLU A 281 -11.96 -17.28 7.19
N ASP A 282 -12.66 -16.59 8.10
CA ASP A 282 -14.12 -16.50 8.17
C ASP A 282 -14.69 -15.17 7.64
N PHE A 283 -13.89 -14.34 6.97
CA PHE A 283 -14.31 -12.98 6.61
C PHE A 283 -15.55 -12.94 5.71
N LEU A 284 -15.73 -13.90 4.80
CA LEU A 284 -16.92 -14.00 3.94
C LEU A 284 -18.17 -14.33 4.75
N TYR A 285 -18.04 -15.24 5.72
CA TYR A 285 -19.13 -15.61 6.63
C TYR A 285 -19.55 -14.41 7.51
N ILE A 286 -18.58 -13.68 8.05
CA ILE A 286 -18.86 -12.47 8.83
C ILE A 286 -19.49 -11.38 7.96
N LEU A 287 -19.03 -11.20 6.73
CA LEU A 287 -19.61 -10.23 5.79
C LEU A 287 -21.08 -10.51 5.52
N GLU A 288 -21.43 -11.77 5.27
CA GLU A 288 -22.82 -12.18 5.05
C GLU A 288 -23.70 -11.91 6.27
N LEU A 289 -23.21 -12.24 7.48
CA LEU A 289 -23.91 -11.93 8.72
C LEU A 289 -24.09 -10.42 8.92
N MET A 290 -23.06 -9.62 8.61
CA MET A 290 -23.13 -8.16 8.67
C MET A 290 -24.18 -7.60 7.71
N GLN A 291 -24.25 -8.12 6.48
CA GLN A 291 -25.24 -7.71 5.50
C GLN A 291 -26.67 -8.09 5.89
N GLN A 292 -26.85 -9.28 6.48
CA GLN A 292 -28.17 -9.67 7.00
C GLN A 292 -28.59 -8.77 8.18
N LYS A 293 -27.65 -8.44 9.07
CA LYS A 293 -27.92 -7.59 10.24
C LYS A 293 -28.00 -6.10 9.93
N SER A 294 -27.44 -5.61 8.83
CA SER A 294 -27.54 -4.20 8.45
C SER A 294 -29.01 -3.79 8.23
N ASN A 295 -29.81 -4.64 7.60
CA ASN A 295 -31.25 -4.39 7.38
C ASN A 295 -32.04 -4.25 8.68
N GLU A 296 -31.66 -5.00 9.73
CA GLU A 296 -32.30 -4.96 11.05
C GLU A 296 -31.81 -3.78 11.91
N LEU A 297 -30.49 -3.56 11.95
CA LEU A 297 -29.84 -2.61 12.86
C LEU A 297 -29.73 -1.20 12.30
N CYS A 298 -29.63 -1.07 10.98
CA CYS A 298 -29.34 0.19 10.30
C CYS A 298 -29.81 0.15 8.84
N GLN A 299 -31.11 0.41 8.60
CA GLN A 299 -31.69 0.45 7.25
C GLN A 299 -31.03 1.48 6.30
N LYS A 300 -30.28 2.44 6.86
CA LYS A 300 -29.53 3.48 6.11
C LYS A 300 -28.06 3.12 5.88
N CYS A 301 -27.58 1.98 6.36
CA CYS A 301 -26.20 1.57 6.18
C CYS A 301 -26.04 0.94 4.80
N ASN A 302 -25.20 1.56 3.96
CA ASN A 302 -24.98 1.13 2.58
C ASN A 302 -23.55 0.66 2.31
N ILE A 303 -22.66 0.76 3.30
CA ILE A 303 -21.26 0.37 3.19
C ILE A 303 -20.92 -0.45 4.42
N LEU A 304 -20.23 -1.57 4.22
CA LEU A 304 -19.69 -2.40 5.29
C LEU A 304 -18.15 -2.30 5.30
N SER A 305 -17.56 -2.44 6.47
CA SER A 305 -16.10 -2.46 6.65
C SER A 305 -15.73 -3.73 7.40
N LEU A 306 -14.82 -4.52 6.84
CA LEU A 306 -14.37 -5.78 7.44
C LEU A 306 -13.41 -5.60 8.62
N GLY A 307 -12.84 -4.41 8.79
CA GLY A 307 -11.93 -4.14 9.89
C GLY A 307 -11.65 -2.66 10.16
N THR A 308 -10.88 -2.42 11.21
CA THR A 308 -10.30 -1.11 11.55
C THR A 308 -8.94 -1.28 12.24
N TYR A 309 -8.14 -0.22 12.32
CA TYR A 309 -6.75 -0.26 12.80
C TYR A 309 -6.62 -0.21 14.33
N LEU A 310 -7.14 -1.24 15.02
CA LEU A 310 -6.98 -1.36 16.47
C LEU A 310 -5.61 -1.94 16.84
N LYS A 311 -4.86 -1.27 17.71
CA LYS A 311 -3.59 -1.78 18.23
C LYS A 311 -3.77 -2.98 19.16
N THR A 312 -4.87 -3.01 19.89
CA THR A 312 -5.24 -4.10 20.80
C THR A 312 -6.73 -4.37 20.66
N PHE A 313 -7.10 -5.66 20.65
CA PHE A 313 -8.48 -6.09 20.55
C PHE A 313 -8.77 -7.19 21.56
N ASN A 314 -9.80 -7.01 22.38
CA ASN A 314 -10.25 -8.03 23.31
C ASN A 314 -11.23 -8.97 22.61
N TYR A 315 -10.69 -10.00 21.98
CA TYR A 315 -11.47 -10.97 21.22
C TYR A 315 -12.58 -11.63 22.06
N TYR A 316 -12.30 -12.05 23.29
CA TYR A 316 -13.27 -12.73 24.15
C TYR A 316 -14.53 -11.90 24.44
N THR A 317 -14.38 -10.57 24.49
CA THR A 317 -15.50 -9.66 24.76
C THR A 317 -16.25 -9.22 23.49
N TYR A 318 -15.55 -9.14 22.36
CA TYR A 318 -16.05 -8.45 21.15
C TYR A 318 -16.20 -9.34 19.90
N ASN A 319 -15.86 -10.63 19.96
CA ASN A 319 -15.91 -11.54 18.79
C ASN A 319 -17.30 -11.74 18.16
N LYS A 320 -18.38 -11.31 18.81
CA LYS A 320 -19.77 -11.41 18.31
C LYS A 320 -20.45 -10.04 18.18
N LYS A 321 -19.67 -8.96 18.07
CA LYS A 321 -20.19 -7.59 18.03
C LYS A 321 -19.78 -6.89 16.74
N VAL A 322 -20.69 -6.06 16.25
CA VAL A 322 -20.48 -5.13 15.13
C VAL A 322 -20.80 -3.71 15.60
N GLU A 323 -20.20 -2.72 14.96
CA GLU A 323 -20.42 -1.31 15.29
C GLU A 323 -21.09 -0.59 14.11
N VAL A 324 -22.04 0.30 14.42
CA VAL A 324 -22.65 1.21 13.45
C VAL A 324 -22.12 2.61 13.72
N THR A 325 -21.38 3.16 12.76
CA THR A 325 -20.61 4.39 12.93
C THR A 325 -20.48 5.13 11.59
N PRO A 326 -20.39 6.47 11.59
CA PRO A 326 -20.09 7.22 10.38
C PRO A 326 -18.78 6.76 9.73
N TRP A 327 -18.73 6.78 8.40
CA TRP A 327 -17.53 6.41 7.67
C TRP A 327 -16.37 7.40 7.93
N VAL A 328 -15.20 6.87 8.29
CA VAL A 328 -13.97 7.64 8.50
C VAL A 328 -12.87 6.94 7.71
N SER A 329 -12.31 7.63 6.71
CA SER A 329 -11.35 7.04 5.77
C SER A 329 -10.10 6.46 6.44
N SER A 330 -9.59 7.11 7.50
CA SER A 330 -8.43 6.62 8.25
C SER A 330 -8.70 5.41 9.14
N LYS A 331 -9.96 4.97 9.24
CA LYS A 331 -10.38 3.84 10.08
C LYS A 331 -10.99 2.70 9.29
N HIS A 332 -11.76 2.99 8.25
CA HIS A 332 -12.64 2.01 7.61
C HIS A 332 -12.25 1.70 6.16
N ASN A 333 -11.16 2.27 5.63
CA ASN A 333 -10.70 1.98 4.27
C ASN A 333 -10.19 0.53 4.04
N MET A 334 -10.19 -0.33 5.06
CA MET A 334 -9.81 -1.75 4.93
C MET A 334 -11.02 -2.64 4.68
N GLY A 335 -11.10 -3.23 3.50
CA GLY A 335 -12.17 -4.19 3.18
C GLY A 335 -13.54 -3.53 3.15
N MET A 336 -13.64 -2.43 2.40
CA MET A 336 -14.89 -1.74 2.12
C MET A 336 -15.75 -2.61 1.20
N ALA A 337 -17.00 -2.89 1.57
CA ALA A 337 -17.96 -3.64 0.78
C ALA A 337 -19.23 -2.85 0.50
#